data_AF-A0A2S5DME8-F1
#
_entry.id   AF-A0A2S5DME8-F1
#
_cell.length_a   1.000
_cell.length_b   1.000
_cell.length_c   1.000
_cell.angle_alpha   90.00
_cell.angle_beta   90.00
_cell.angle_gamma   90.00
#
_symmetry.space_group_name_H-M   'P 1'
#
loop_
_entity.id
_entity.type
_entity.pdbx_description
1 polymer ?
#
loop_
_entity_poly.entity_id
_entity_poly.type
_entity_poly.pdbx_seq_one_letter_code
_entity_poly.pdbx_strand_id
1 'polypeptide(L)'
;MVGLPEAWVPYARLAFVDPSGAAGADADIELVEADSDARHIVVTVSEWQQAGGEVERQKIGKLTFDAVSGELIGGDDGAGGSFTRIAAAMAGMKVLAAGG
;
A
#
# COMPACT_ATOMS: atom_id res chain seq x y z
N MET A 1 -0.33 14.53 -27.42
CA MET A 1 0.57 13.69 -26.58
C MET A 1 0.31 14.12 -25.15
N VAL A 2 -0.59 13.40 -24.44
CA VAL A 2 -0.91 13.70 -23.05
C VAL A 2 0.23 13.11 -22.23
N GLY A 3 1.07 13.97 -21.65
CA GLY A 3 2.12 13.53 -20.74
C GLY A 3 1.46 12.81 -19.57
N LEU A 4 1.96 11.62 -19.24
CA LEU A 4 1.59 10.92 -18.01
C LEU A 4 1.80 11.91 -16.84
N PRO A 5 0.84 12.07 -15.92
CA PRO A 5 1.03 12.93 -14.76
C PRO A 5 2.29 12.45 -14.01
N GLU A 6 3.08 13.40 -13.52
CA GLU A 6 4.25 13.16 -12.66
C GLU A 6 3.97 12.00 -11.72
N ALA A 7 4.90 11.06 -11.60
CA ALA A 7 4.77 9.92 -10.70
C ALA A 7 4.41 10.44 -9.29
N TRP A 8 3.17 10.24 -8.86
CA TRP A 8 2.72 10.67 -7.54
C TRP A 8 3.54 9.92 -6.50
N VAL A 9 4.29 10.67 -5.70
CA VAL A 9 4.97 10.10 -4.53
C VAL A 9 3.89 9.74 -3.51
N PRO A 10 3.90 8.53 -2.93
CA PRO A 10 2.89 8.14 -1.96
C PRO A 10 2.85 9.13 -0.80
N TYR A 11 1.64 9.51 -0.39
CA TYR A 11 1.40 10.47 0.69
C TYR A 11 2.01 10.00 2.02
N ALA A 12 1.97 8.70 2.26
CA ALA A 12 2.68 8.06 3.35
C ALA A 12 3.15 6.67 2.92
N ARG A 13 4.28 6.24 3.47
CA ARG A 13 4.78 4.87 3.34
C ARG A 13 4.89 4.23 4.71
N LEU A 14 4.27 3.07 4.86
CA LEU A 14 4.46 2.21 6.01
C LEU A 14 5.45 1.11 5.65
N ALA A 15 6.26 0.66 6.60
CA ALA A 15 7.10 -0.50 6.41
C ALA A 15 7.25 -1.33 7.69
N PHE A 16 7.34 -2.63 7.48
CA PHE A 16 7.81 -3.62 8.44
C PHE A 16 9.08 -4.25 7.88
N VAL A 17 10.09 -4.41 8.73
CA VAL A 17 11.30 -5.15 8.41
C VAL A 17 11.42 -6.24 9.47
N ASP A 18 11.60 -7.47 9.04
CA ASP A 18 11.79 -8.57 9.96
C ASP A 18 13.10 -8.37 10.76
N PRO A 19 13.23 -8.91 11.99
CA PRO A 19 14.42 -8.70 12.79
C PRO A 19 15.74 -9.19 12.15
N SER A 20 15.67 -10.15 11.21
CA SER A 20 16.86 -10.63 10.50
C SER A 20 17.28 -9.71 9.35
N GLY A 21 16.41 -8.81 8.91
CA GLY A 21 16.60 -7.95 7.74
C GLY A 21 16.51 -8.68 6.40
N ALA A 22 16.17 -9.97 6.40
CA ALA A 22 16.06 -10.80 5.20
C ALA A 22 14.70 -10.65 4.51
N ALA A 23 13.68 -10.11 5.17
CA ALA A 23 12.36 -9.91 4.61
C ALA A 23 11.67 -8.67 5.19
N GLY A 24 10.64 -8.21 4.50
CA GLY A 24 9.80 -7.15 5.00
C GLY A 24 8.57 -6.95 4.16
N ALA A 25 7.80 -5.94 4.54
CA ALA A 25 6.62 -5.52 3.82
C ALA A 25 6.53 -4.01 3.87
N ASP A 26 5.90 -3.41 2.87
CA ASP A 26 5.62 -1.99 2.83
C ASP A 26 4.22 -1.74 2.27
N ALA A 27 3.63 -0.65 2.73
CA ALA A 27 2.36 -0.18 2.23
C ALA A 27 2.51 1.27 1.76
N ASP A 28 2.23 1.48 0.49
CA ASP A 28 2.11 2.79 -0.13
C ASP A 28 0.68 3.29 0.03
N ILE A 29 0.54 4.47 0.62
CA ILE A 29 -0.75 5.13 0.85
C ILE A 29 -0.86 6.33 -0.08
N GLU A 30 -1.89 6.33 -0.91
CA GLU A 30 -2.15 7.36 -1.92
C GLU A 30 -3.54 7.96 -1.67
N LEU A 31 -3.65 9.29 -1.71
CA LEU A 31 -4.94 9.97 -1.79
C LEU A 31 -5.28 10.15 -3.26
N VAL A 32 -6.35 9.51 -3.72
CA VAL A 32 -6.82 9.58 -5.10
C VAL A 32 -8.12 10.37 -5.13
N GLU A 33 -8.14 11.45 -5.93
CA GLU A 33 -9.37 12.15 -6.26
C GLU A 33 -10.12 11.34 -7.32
N ALA A 34 -11.34 10.91 -7.00
CA ALA A 34 -12.27 10.32 -7.96
C ALA A 34 -13.22 11.40 -8.47
N ASP A 35 -13.83 11.16 -9.63
CA ASP A 35 -14.82 12.09 -10.20
C ASP A 35 -15.95 12.37 -9.19
N SER A 36 -16.44 13.62 -9.16
CA SER A 36 -17.54 14.09 -8.30
C SER A 36 -17.31 14.04 -6.78
N ASP A 37 -16.36 14.83 -6.27
CA ASP A 37 -16.09 15.07 -4.84
C ASP A 37 -15.71 13.83 -3.99
N ALA A 38 -15.67 12.65 -4.59
CA ALA A 38 -15.24 11.43 -3.93
C ALA A 38 -13.71 11.43 -3.79
N ARG A 39 -13.23 11.31 -2.55
CA ARG A 39 -11.81 11.14 -2.24
C ARG A 39 -11.61 9.73 -1.72
N HIS A 40 -10.66 9.02 -2.31
CA HIS A 40 -10.34 7.65 -1.91
C HIS A 40 -8.93 7.58 -1.36
N ILE A 41 -8.73 6.76 -0.34
CA ILE A 41 -7.42 6.35 0.13
C ILE A 41 -7.13 4.98 -0.46
N VAL A 42 -6.09 4.88 -1.27
CA VAL A 42 -5.63 3.64 -1.85
C VAL A 42 -4.39 3.18 -1.08
N VAL A 43 -4.45 1.96 -0.55
CA VAL A 43 -3.34 1.32 0.16
C VAL A 43 -2.86 0.15 -0.68
N THR A 44 -1.66 0.25 -1.24
CA THR A 44 -1.02 -0.84 -1.98
C THR A 44 0.03 -1.49 -1.09
N VAL A 45 -0.09 -2.80 -0.86
CA VAL A 45 0.84 -3.55 0.00
C VAL A 45 1.72 -4.46 -0.85
N SER A 46 3.02 -4.41 -0.57
CA SER A 46 4.04 -5.28 -1.15
C SER A 46 4.80 -6.01 -0.04
N GLU A 47 5.16 -7.26 -0.30
CA GLU A 47 6.15 -7.99 0.49
C GLU A 47 7.45 -8.03 -0.30
N TRP A 48 8.58 -8.08 0.41
CA TRP A 48 9.88 -8.28 -0.20
C TRP A 48 10.73 -9.24 0.63
N GLN A 49 11.63 -9.94 -0.06
CA GLN A 49 12.58 -10.87 0.54
C GLN A 49 13.95 -10.74 -0.14
N GLN A 50 15.02 -10.99 0.61
CA GLN A 50 16.35 -11.14 0.08
C GLN A 50 16.57 -12.59 -0.36
N ALA A 51 16.79 -12.79 -1.65
CA ALA A 51 17.10 -14.09 -2.24
C ALA A 51 18.34 -13.94 -3.11
N GLY A 52 19.40 -14.70 -2.82
CA GLY A 52 20.61 -14.70 -3.66
C GLY A 52 21.38 -13.37 -3.74
N GLY A 53 21.20 -12.46 -2.77
CA GLY A 53 21.81 -11.13 -2.78
C GLY A 53 20.98 -10.07 -3.52
N GLU A 54 19.82 -10.44 -4.07
CA GLU A 54 18.86 -9.54 -4.69
C GLU A 54 17.61 -9.39 -3.81
N VAL A 55 16.90 -8.26 -3.96
CA VAL A 55 15.60 -8.03 -3.31
C VAL A 55 14.50 -8.38 -4.29
N GLU A 56 13.81 -9.46 -4.03
CA GLU A 56 12.58 -9.81 -4.74
C GLU A 56 11.40 -9.13 -4.05
N ARG A 57 10.54 -8.50 -4.85
CA ARG A 57 9.39 -7.74 -4.33
C ARG A 57 8.12 -8.18 -5.05
N GLN A 58 7.10 -8.51 -4.27
CA GLN A 58 5.82 -9.01 -4.74
C GLN A 58 4.69 -8.12 -4.23
N LYS A 59 3.84 -7.64 -5.14
CA LYS A 59 2.59 -6.96 -4.78
C LYS A 59 1.61 -7.98 -4.18
N ILE A 60 1.18 -7.76 -2.95
CA ILE A 60 0.26 -8.63 -2.22
C ILE A 60 -1.19 -8.26 -2.48
N GLY A 61 -1.45 -6.96 -2.64
CA GLY A 61 -2.76 -6.50 -3.05
C GLY A 61 -2.95 -5.01 -2.81
N LYS A 62 -4.20 -4.58 -2.99
CA LYS A 62 -4.64 -3.20 -2.84
C LYS A 62 -5.97 -3.15 -2.11
N LEU A 63 -6.11 -2.19 -1.22
CA LEU A 63 -7.37 -1.82 -0.57
C LEU A 63 -7.71 -0.38 -0.91
N THR A 64 -8.99 -0.09 -1.09
CA THR A 64 -9.50 1.26 -1.32
C THR A 64 -10.50 1.60 -0.23
N PHE A 65 -10.27 2.72 0.43
CA PHE A 65 -11.14 3.26 1.47
C PHE A 65 -11.75 4.58 1.01
N ASP A 66 -12.99 4.86 1.42
CA ASP A 66 -13.53 6.21 1.34
C ASP A 66 -12.75 7.11 2.31
N ALA A 67 -12.28 8.26 1.84
CA ALA A 67 -11.44 9.14 2.64
C ALA A 67 -12.20 9.91 3.74
N VAL A 68 -13.54 9.98 3.65
CA VAL A 68 -14.40 10.70 4.59
C VAL A 68 -14.93 9.76 5.67
N SER A 69 -15.55 8.65 5.28
CA SER A 69 -16.13 7.67 6.22
C SER A 69 -15.10 6.69 6.75
N GLY A 70 -13.98 6.48 6.04
CA GLY A 70 -12.99 5.45 6.36
C GLY A 70 -13.46 4.03 6.01
N GLU A 71 -14.59 3.88 5.33
CA GLU A 71 -15.15 2.57 4.96
C GLU A 71 -14.35 1.92 3.83
N LEU A 72 -14.15 0.60 3.92
CA LEU A 72 -13.56 -0.19 2.85
C LEU A 72 -14.55 -0.30 1.68
N ILE A 73 -14.21 0.28 0.54
CA ILE A 73 -15.09 0.38 -0.63
C ILE A 73 -14.58 -0.42 -1.84
N GLY A 74 -13.35 -0.96 -1.77
CA GLY A 74 -12.81 -1.82 -2.82
C GLY A 74 -11.55 -2.56 -2.41
N GLY A 75 -11.22 -3.62 -3.14
CA GLY A 75 -9.99 -4.38 -2.98
C GLY A 75 -9.79 -5.36 -4.14
N ASP A 76 -8.55 -5.82 -4.35
CA ASP A 76 -8.19 -6.68 -5.49
C ASP A 76 -8.91 -8.06 -5.46
N ASP A 77 -9.45 -8.47 -4.31
CA ASP A 77 -10.19 -9.72 -4.17
C ASP A 77 -11.62 -9.43 -3.67
N GLY A 78 -12.61 -9.51 -4.56
CA GLY A 78 -14.03 -9.29 -4.25
C GLY A 78 -14.65 -10.31 -3.27
N ALA A 79 -13.85 -11.14 -2.60
CA ALA A 79 -14.26 -12.21 -1.68
C ALA A 79 -13.87 -11.97 -0.20
N GLY A 80 -13.37 -10.79 0.16
CA GLY A 80 -13.07 -10.43 1.56
C GLY A 80 -11.82 -11.10 2.17
N GLY A 81 -11.20 -12.07 1.49
CA GLY A 81 -9.96 -12.72 1.93
C GLY A 81 -8.72 -11.82 1.87
N SER A 82 -8.69 -10.84 0.96
CA SER A 82 -7.60 -9.87 0.82
C SER A 82 -7.47 -8.95 2.03
N PHE A 83 -8.59 -8.52 2.63
CA PHE A 83 -8.57 -7.59 3.75
C PHE A 83 -7.84 -8.18 4.95
N THR A 84 -8.18 -9.40 5.37
CA THR A 84 -7.54 -10.05 6.53
C THR A 84 -6.05 -10.27 6.28
N ARG A 85 -5.66 -10.66 5.07
CA ARG A 85 -4.25 -10.86 4.70
C ARG A 85 -3.48 -9.54 4.71
N ILE A 86 -4.05 -8.49 4.13
CA ILE A 86 -3.43 -7.16 4.05
C ILE A 86 -3.35 -6.52 5.44
N ALA A 87 -4.42 -6.60 6.24
CA ALA A 87 -4.42 -6.12 7.62
C ALA A 87 -3.38 -6.86 8.49
N ALA A 88 -3.21 -8.18 8.28
CA ALA A 88 -2.16 -8.94 8.94
C ALA A 88 -0.76 -8.53 8.47
N ALA A 89 -0.55 -8.30 7.17
CA ALA A 89 0.73 -7.82 6.65
C ALA A 89 1.08 -6.41 7.15
N MET A 90 0.08 -5.55 7.36
CA MET A 90 0.24 -4.21 7.92
C MET A 90 0.46 -4.21 9.43
N ALA A 91 0.16 -5.31 10.13
CA ALA A 91 0.32 -5.41 11.58
C ALA A 91 1.82 -5.31 11.95
N GLY A 92 2.18 -4.26 12.69
CA GLY A 92 3.57 -4.01 13.10
C GLY A 92 4.36 -3.14 12.13
N MET A 93 3.77 -2.68 11.02
CA MET A 93 4.39 -1.66 10.18
C MET A 93 4.49 -0.32 10.92
N LYS A 94 5.57 0.42 10.65
CA LYS A 94 5.79 1.78 11.15
C LYS A 94 5.78 2.76 10.00
N VAL A 95 5.35 3.99 10.26
CA VAL A 95 5.45 5.09 9.30
C VAL A 95 6.93 5.36 9.05
N LEU A 96 7.36 5.18 7.80
CA LEU A 96 8.59 5.77 7.32
C LEU A 96 8.25 7.22 7.01
N ALA A 97 8.97 8.17 7.62
CA ALA A 97 8.70 9.59 7.45
C ALA A 97 8.49 9.92 5.96
N ALA A 98 7.40 10.60 5.64
CA ALA A 98 7.17 11.09 4.30
C ALA A 98 8.38 11.91 3.88
N GLY A 99 8.97 11.59 2.73
CA GLY A 99 10.08 12.38 2.18
C GLY A 99 9.60 13.81 2.00
N GLY A 100 10.19 14.72 2.77
CA GLY A 100 10.09 16.16 2.56
C GLY A 100 11.07 16.64 1.51
#